data_AF-A0A239G2Z4-F1
#
_entry.id   AF-A0A239G2Z4-F1
#
_cell.length_a   1.000
_cell.length_b   1.000
_cell.length_c   1.000
_cell.angle_alpha   90.00
_cell.angle_beta   90.00
_cell.angle_gamma   90.00
#
_symmetry.space_group_name_H-M   'P 1'
#
loop_
_entity.id
_entity.type
_entity.pdbx_description
1 polymer ?
#
loop_
_entity_poly.entity_id
_entity_poly.type
_entity_poly.pdbx_seq_one_letter_code
_entity_poly.pdbx_strand_id
1 'polypeptide(L)' 'MTRDNVQIGMGHRSLNTRIDVYLSEVGFGLNPAQLRRARLRQIITLECASDAELASLGIHRDDILPFVFRDLLAA' A
#
# COMPACT_ATOMS: atom_id res chain seq x y z
N MET A 1 -28.47 -11.46 27.09
CA MET A 1 -27.38 -12.34 26.58
C MET A 1 -26.59 -11.54 25.57
N THR A 2 -25.40 -11.07 25.93
CA THR A 2 -24.49 -10.36 25.01
C THR A 2 -23.93 -11.38 24.03
N ARG A 3 -24.13 -11.18 22.73
CA ARG A 3 -23.55 -12.03 21.70
C ARG A 3 -22.15 -11.51 21.41
N ASP A 4 -21.13 -12.30 21.75
CA ASP A 4 -19.75 -12.04 21.34
C ASP A 4 -19.63 -12.28 19.84
N ASN A 5 -19.85 -11.21 19.07
CA ASN A 5 -19.68 -11.23 17.62
C ASN A 5 -18.19 -11.21 17.29
N VAL A 6 -17.56 -12.39 17.23
CA VAL A 6 -16.17 -12.53 16.79
C VAL A 6 -16.05 -11.96 15.37
N GLN A 7 -15.35 -10.84 15.24
CA GLN A 7 -14.99 -10.27 13.95
C GLN A 7 -13.75 -11.00 13.44
N ILE A 8 -13.94 -11.97 12.53
CA ILE A 8 -12.84 -12.61 11.83
C ILE A 8 -12.47 -11.71 10.65
N GLY A 9 -11.42 -10.90 10.81
CA GLY A 9 -10.79 -10.23 9.69
C GLY A 9 -10.10 -11.28 8.82
N MET A 10 -10.58 -11.48 7.57
CA MET A 10 -9.81 -12.21 6.58
C MET A 10 -8.47 -11.50 6.40
N GLY A 11 -7.39 -12.23 6.65
CA GLY A 11 -6.02 -11.71 6.77
C GLY A 11 -5.64 -10.79 5.62
N HIS A 12 -4.80 -9.80 5.95
CA HIS A 12 -4.28 -8.76 5.08
C HIS A 12 -4.23 -9.20 3.61
N ARG A 13 -4.89 -8.44 2.72
CA ARG A 13 -4.68 -8.58 1.27
C ARG A 13 -3.17 -8.63 1.02
N SER A 14 -2.73 -9.60 0.22
CA SER A 14 -1.30 -9.74 -0.08
C SER A 14 -0.76 -8.40 -0.60
N LEU A 15 0.48 -8.07 -0.24
CA LEU A 15 1.10 -6.82 -0.67
C LEU A 15 1.01 -6.64 -2.19
N ASN A 16 1.22 -7.73 -2.94
CA ASN A 16 1.09 -7.74 -4.39
C ASN A 16 -0.34 -7.39 -4.84
N THR A 17 -1.37 -7.95 -4.20
CA THR A 17 -2.76 -7.64 -4.51
C THR A 17 -3.08 -6.16 -4.23
N ARG A 18 -2.56 -5.58 -3.14
CA ARG A 18 -2.76 -4.14 -2.88
C ARG A 18 -2.09 -3.27 -3.94
N ILE A 19 -0.87 -3.60 -4.34
CA ILE A 19 -0.13 -2.88 -5.39
C ILE A 19 -0.88 -2.99 -6.73
N ASP A 20 -1.32 -4.20 -7.10
CA ASP A 20 -2.00 -4.44 -8.37
C ASP A 20 -3.34 -3.68 -8.43
N VAL A 21 -4.12 -3.68 -7.33
CA VAL A 21 -5.37 -2.89 -7.24
C VAL A 21 -5.08 -1.40 -7.37
N TYR A 22 -4.13 -0.87 -6.61
CA TYR A 22 -3.78 0.55 -6.66
C TYR A 22 -3.34 0.99 -8.07
N LEU A 23 -2.49 0.22 -8.73
CA LEU A 23 -2.03 0.55 -10.09
C LEU A 23 -3.15 0.41 -11.13
N SER A 24 -4.14 -0.45 -10.89
CA SER A 24 -5.33 -0.53 -11.75
C SER A 24 -6.25 0.69 -11.63
N GLU A 25 -6.29 1.32 -10.45
CA GLU A 25 -7.07 2.53 -10.17
C GLU A 25 -6.43 3.80 -10.75
N VAL A 26 -5.10 3.83 -10.82
CA VAL A 26 -4.31 4.97 -11.34
C VAL A 26 -4.43 5.15 -12.86
N GLY A 27 -4.68 4.09 -13.63
CA GLY A 27 -5.02 4.18 -15.05
C GLY A 27 -4.06 3.49 -16.04
N PHE A 28 -4.56 3.29 -17.26
CA PHE A 28 -3.89 2.54 -18.33
C PHE A 28 -2.82 3.40 -19.05
N GLY A 29 -1.58 2.93 -19.04
CA GLY A 29 -0.43 3.60 -19.67
C GLY A 29 0.90 3.29 -18.97
N LEU A 30 0.83 2.82 -17.73
CA LEU A 30 1.95 2.33 -16.95
C LEU A 30 2.09 0.81 -17.10
N ASN A 31 3.31 0.28 -17.04
CA ASN A 31 3.56 -1.16 -16.94
C ASN A 31 3.62 -1.57 -15.45
N PRO A 32 2.57 -2.21 -14.89
CA PRO A 32 2.49 -2.47 -13.46
C PRO A 32 3.59 -3.42 -12.98
N ALA A 33 4.00 -4.36 -13.83
CA ALA A 33 5.07 -5.30 -13.50
C ALA A 33 6.44 -4.61 -13.37
N GLN A 34 6.72 -3.64 -14.24
CA GLN A 34 7.97 -2.88 -14.20
C GLN A 34 8.00 -1.93 -12.99
N LEU A 35 6.90 -1.20 -12.76
CA LEU A 35 6.76 -0.30 -11.62
C LEU A 35 6.85 -1.03 -10.28
N ARG A 36 6.17 -2.18 -10.17
CA ARG A 36 6.29 -3.04 -8.99
C ARG A 36 7.74 -3.42 -8.75
N ARG A 37 8.47 -3.94 -9.75
CA ARG A 37 9.89 -4.32 -9.59
C ARG A 37 10.77 -3.15 -9.15
N ALA A 38 10.54 -1.96 -9.70
CA ALA A 38 11.33 -0.77 -9.37
C ALA A 38 11.08 -0.26 -7.94
N ARG A 39 9.83 -0.35 -7.44
CA ARG A 39 9.42 0.24 -6.16
C ARG A 39 9.21 -0.77 -5.03
N LEU A 40 9.22 -2.08 -5.30
CA LEU A 40 8.92 -3.13 -4.32
C LEU A 40 9.77 -3.03 -3.06
N ARG A 41 11.07 -2.76 -3.20
CA ARG A 41 11.99 -2.63 -2.06
C ARG A 41 11.55 -1.49 -1.13
N GLN A 42 11.21 -0.33 -1.70
CA GLN A 42 10.77 0.83 -0.95
C GLN A 42 9.43 0.57 -0.24
N ILE A 43 8.49 -0.07 -0.93
CA ILE A 43 7.21 -0.46 -0.35
C ILE A 43 7.43 -1.42 0.83
N ILE A 44 8.24 -2.47 0.67
CA ILE A 44 8.54 -3.40 1.76
C ILE A 44 9.17 -2.67 2.96
N THR A 45 10.11 -1.75 2.72
CA THR A 45 10.71 -0.96 3.80
C THR A 45 9.68 -0.16 4.58
N LEU A 46 8.73 0.49 3.90
CA LEU A 46 7.67 1.26 4.55
C LEU A 46 6.62 0.37 5.24
N GLU A 47 6.31 -0.79 4.66
CA GLU A 47 5.42 -1.79 5.27
C GLU A 47 6.03 -2.41 6.54
N CYS A 48 7.34 -2.48 6.63
CA CYS A 48 8.04 -2.93 7.84
C CYS A 48 8.24 -1.83 8.89
N ALA A 49 8.06 -0.56 8.54
CA ALA A 49 8.17 0.55 9.48
C ALA A 49 6.99 0.54 10.47
N SER A 50 7.21 1.01 11.68
CA SER A 50 6.16 1.25 12.68
C SER A 50 5.29 2.45 12.29
N ASP A 51 4.09 2.54 12.85
CA ASP A 51 3.20 3.68 12.60
C ASP A 51 3.81 5.01 13.06
N ALA A 52 4.65 5.00 14.09
CA ALA A 52 5.39 6.18 14.55
C ALA A 52 6.44 6.64 13.53
N GLU A 53 7.16 5.71 12.90
CA GLU A 53 8.11 6.00 11.84
C GLU A 53 7.41 6.53 10.58
N LEU A 54 6.26 5.95 10.20
CA LEU A 54 5.44 6.46 9.10
C LEU A 54 4.90 7.87 9.39
N ALA A 55 4.44 8.12 10.62
CA ALA A 55 3.97 9.43 11.05
C ALA A 55 5.09 10.48 11.01
N SER A 56 6.34 10.10 11.27
CA SER A 56 7.49 11.01 11.13
C SER A 56 7.75 11.44 9.68
N LEU A 57 7.32 10.62 8.72
CA LEU A 57 7.32 10.94 7.29
C LEU A 57 6.05 11.68 6.83
N GLY A 58 5.09 11.88 7.74
CA GLY A 58 3.81 12.53 7.47
C GLY A 58 2.81 11.67 6.69
N ILE A 59 2.93 10.34 6.76
CA ILE A 59 2.06 9.40 6.04
C ILE A 59 1.47 8.35 6.99
N HIS A 60 0.29 7.82 6.65
CA HIS A 60 -0.28 6.64 7.29
C HIS A 60 0.01 5.37 6.47
N ARG A 61 -0.32 4.20 7.04
CA ARG A 61 -0.15 2.90 6.38
C ARG A 61 -0.86 2.83 5.03
N ASP A 62 -2.04 3.44 4.92
CA ASP A 62 -2.84 3.47 3.71
C ASP A 62 -2.26 4.42 2.65
N ASP A 63 -1.41 5.36 3.06
CA ASP A 63 -0.78 6.36 2.18
C ASP A 63 0.54 5.85 1.56
N ILE A 64 1.02 4.66 1.92
CA ILE A 64 2.31 4.12 1.44
C ILE A 64 2.35 4.07 -0.09
N LEU A 65 1.31 3.55 -0.75
CA LEU A 65 1.29 3.44 -2.21
C LEU A 65 1.21 4.82 -2.89
N PRO A 66 0.27 5.72 -2.50
CA PRO A 66 0.29 7.12 -2.94
C PRO A 66 1.64 7.81 -2.75
N PHE A 67 2.28 7.64 -1.60
CA PHE A 67 3.56 8.25 -1.29
C PHE A 67 4.70 7.73 -2.17
N VAL A 68 4.73 6.42 -2.43
CA VAL A 68 5.78 5.78 -3.26
C VAL A 68 5.64 6.15 -4.73
N PHE A 69 4.42 6.31 -5.23
CA PHE A 69 4.14 6.58 -6.64
C PHE A 69 3.82 8.06 -6.94
N ARG A 70 3.89 8.95 -5.95
CA ARG A 70 3.58 10.39 -6.08
C ARG A 70 4.31 11.07 -7.24
N ASP A 71 5.53 10.62 -7.55
CA ASP A 71 6.37 11.15 -8.62
C ASP A 71 5.82 10.84 -10.01
N LEU A 72 5.06 9.76 -10.15
CA LEU A 72 4.40 9.38 -11.40
C LEU A 72 3.02 10.04 -11.56
N LEU A 73 2.39 10.44 -10.45
CA LEU A 73 1.02 10.96 -10.43
C LEU A 73 0.91 12.49 -10.38
N ALA A 74 2.00 13.17 -10.03
CA ALA A 74 2.05 14.63 -9.95
C ALA A 74 2.34 15.31 -11.31
N ALA A 75 2.31 14.57 -12.42
CA ALA A 75 2.56 15.05 -13.78
C ALA A 75 1.28 15.51 -14.48
#